data_AF-A0A356NSI5-F1
#
_entry.id   AF-A0A356NSI5-F1
#
_cell.length_a   1.000
_cell.length_b   1.000
_cell.length_c   1.000
_cell.angle_alpha   90.00
_cell.angle_beta   90.00
_cell.angle_gamma   90.00
#
_symmetry.space_group_name_H-M   'P 1'
#
loop_
_entity.id
_entity.type
_entity.pdbx_description
1 polymer ?
#
loop_
_entity_poly.entity_id
_entity_poly.type
_entity_poly.pdbx_seq_one_letter_code
_entity_poly.pdbx_strand_id
1 'polypeptide(L)' 'DGLASWRQVMPAIARHLASSGQAFVEIGAGQAPQVTPIAAAAGLQVTDMHADLGGIVRCLTLSHVS' A
#
# COMPACT_ATOMS: atom_id res chain seq x y z
N ASP A 1 -10.38 -11.73 7.27
CA ASP A 1 -9.86 -11.67 5.89
C ASP A 1 -8.35 -11.36 5.83
N GLY A 2 -7.65 -11.17 6.96
CA GLY A 2 -6.21 -10.85 6.96
C GLY A 2 -5.89 -9.39 6.62
N LEU A 3 -6.90 -8.52 6.55
CA LEU A 3 -6.75 -7.13 6.10
C LEU A 3 -7.02 -6.08 7.19
N ALA A 4 -7.31 -6.51 8.43
CA ALA A 4 -7.61 -5.61 9.54
C ALA A 4 -6.48 -4.59 9.80
N SER A 5 -5.21 -5.05 9.79
CA SER A 5 -4.05 -4.19 9.95
C SER A 5 -3.95 -3.15 8.83
N TRP A 6 -4.29 -3.51 7.59
CA TRP A 6 -4.30 -2.57 6.46
C TRP A 6 -5.32 -1.46 6.65
N ARG A 7 -6.52 -1.81 7.11
CA ARG A 7 -7.59 -0.82 7.40
C ARG A 7 -7.20 0.14 8.52
N GLN A 8 -6.32 -0.26 9.44
CA GLN A 8 -5.82 0.58 10.51
C GLN A 8 -4.61 1.42 10.10
N VAL A 9 -3.66 0.84 9.35
CA VAL A 9 -2.38 1.50 9.04
C VAL A 9 -2.48 2.47 7.87
N MET A 10 -3.34 2.24 6.88
CA MET A 10 -3.42 3.09 5.69
C MET A 10 -3.78 4.55 6.00
N PRO A 11 -4.79 4.86 6.85
CA PRO A 11 -5.06 6.24 7.26
C PRO A 11 -3.88 6.87 8.04
N ALA A 12 -3.16 6.07 8.82
CA ALA A 12 -1.98 6.55 9.55
C ALA A 12 -0.84 6.90 8.59
N ILE A 13 -0.57 6.05 7.59
CA ILE A 13 0.39 6.33 6.51
C ILE A 13 0.02 7.64 5.81
N ALA A 14 -1.23 7.77 5.35
CA ALA A 14 -1.70 8.98 4.66
C ALA A 14 -1.47 10.25 5.50
N ARG A 15 -1.81 10.21 6.79
CA ARG A 15 -1.64 11.35 7.70
C ARG A 15 -0.18 11.76 7.93
N HIS A 16 0.76 10.82 7.91
CA HIS A 16 2.18 11.08 8.22
C HIS A 16 3.05 11.25 6.98
N LEU A 17 2.57 10.82 5.82
CA LEU A 17 3.29 10.96 4.56
C LEU A 17 3.28 12.42 4.10
N ALA A 18 4.46 12.98 3.81
CA ALA A 18 4.57 14.29 3.17
C ALA A 18 3.82 14.30 1.83
N SER A 19 3.36 15.48 1.38
CA SER A 19 2.59 15.62 0.13
C SER A 19 3.31 15.04 -1.10
N SER A 20 4.63 15.20 -1.17
CA SER A 20 5.49 14.62 -2.23
C SER A 20 6.22 13.34 -1.78
N GLY A 21 5.83 12.77 -0.64
CA GLY A 21 6.46 11.59 -0.05
C GLY A 21 5.96 10.30 -0.70
N GLN A 22 6.73 9.23 -0.51
CA GLN A 22 6.34 7.87 -0.86
C GLN A 22 6.49 6.94 0.34
N ALA A 23 5.56 6.00 0.50
CA ALA A 23 5.64 4.92 1.48
C ALA A 23 5.81 3.58 0.76
N PHE A 24 6.58 2.68 1.34
CA PHE A 24 6.84 1.35 0.80
C PHE A 24 6.39 0.33 1.84
N VAL A 25 5.44 -0.52 1.47
CA VAL A 25 4.81 -1.45 2.42
C VAL A 25 4.89 -2.88 1.91
N GLU A 26 5.34 -3.80 2.77
CA GLU A 26 5.32 -5.22 2.46
C GLU A 26 3.91 -5.79 2.63
N ILE A 27 3.45 -6.58 1.66
CA ILE A 27 2.17 -7.26 1.64
C ILE A 27 2.33 -8.78 1.57
N GLY A 28 1.31 -9.51 2.03
CA GLY A 28 1.23 -10.95 1.80
C GLY A 28 1.13 -11.28 0.30
N ALA A 29 1.62 -12.46 -0.10
CA ALA A 29 1.53 -12.93 -1.47
C ALA A 29 0.08 -12.90 -1.97
N GLY A 30 -0.15 -12.30 -3.15
CA GLY A 30 -1.47 -12.18 -3.76
C GLY A 30 -2.41 -11.17 -3.09
N GLN A 31 -1.98 -10.42 -2.08
CA GLN A 31 -2.84 -9.45 -1.40
C GLN A 31 -3.00 -8.11 -2.15
N ALA A 32 -2.19 -7.83 -3.17
CA ALA A 32 -2.23 -6.55 -3.88
C ALA A 32 -3.65 -6.14 -4.34
N PRO A 33 -4.47 -7.01 -4.97
CA PRO A 33 -5.82 -6.64 -5.39
C PRO A 33 -6.76 -6.27 -4.22
N GLN A 34 -6.49 -6.75 -3.01
CA GLN A 34 -7.30 -6.46 -1.82
C GLN A 34 -6.78 -5.27 -1.02
N VAL A 35 -5.47 -5.03 -1.04
CA VAL A 35 -4.84 -3.91 -0.31
C VAL A 35 -4.98 -2.59 -1.07
N THR A 36 -4.89 -2.62 -2.40
CA THR A 36 -5.05 -1.42 -3.26
C THR A 36 -6.33 -0.62 -2.98
N PRO A 37 -7.54 -1.22 -2.94
CA PRO A 37 -8.75 -0.46 -2.64
C PRO A 37 -8.79 0.09 -1.20
N ILE A 38 -8.08 -0.55 -0.25
CA ILE A 38 -7.96 -0.04 1.13
C ILE A 38 -7.05 1.20 1.16
N ALA A 39 -5.96 1.20 0.39
CA ALA A 39 -5.11 2.37 0.23
C ALA A 39 -5.88 3.53 -0.42
N ALA A 40 -6.65 3.25 -1.49
CA ALA A 40 -7.49 4.25 -2.16
C ALA A 40 -8.52 4.88 -1.22
N ALA A 41 -9.19 4.07 -0.41
CA ALA A 41 -10.14 4.55 0.60
C ALA A 41 -9.49 5.44 1.67
N ALA A 42 -8.17 5.34 1.86
CA ALA A 42 -7.41 6.19 2.78
C ALA A 42 -6.77 7.43 2.11
N GLY A 43 -7.03 7.67 0.82
CA GLY A 43 -6.47 8.81 0.08
C GLY A 43 -5.06 8.55 -0.49
N LEU A 44 -4.65 7.29 -0.59
CA LEU A 44 -3.38 6.87 -1.17
C LEU A 44 -3.61 6.15 -2.51
N GLN A 45 -2.65 6.27 -3.43
CA GLN A 45 -2.60 5.50 -4.67
C GLN A 45 -1.39 4.56 -4.67
N VAL A 46 -1.52 3.39 -5.28
CA VAL A 46 -0.39 2.50 -5.56
C VAL A 46 0.28 2.99 -6.85
N THR A 47 1.54 3.42 -6.76
CA THR A 47 2.30 3.93 -7.91
C THR A 47 3.19 2.87 -8.54
N ASP A 48 3.58 1.85 -7.79
CA ASP A 48 4.44 0.76 -8.27
C ASP A 48 4.26 -0.52 -7.44
N MET A 49 4.66 -1.66 -8.01
CA MET A 49 4.63 -2.98 -7.38
C MET A 49 5.96 -3.71 -7.59
N HIS A 50 6.59 -4.11 -6.50
CA HIS A 50 7.90 -4.76 -6.52
C HIS A 50 7.76 -6.24 -6.15
N ALA A 51 8.33 -7.09 -7.01
CA ALA A 51 8.42 -8.52 -6.77
C ALA A 51 9.69 -8.88 -6.00
N ASP A 52 9.61 -9.95 -5.19
CA ASP A 52 10.81 -10.60 -4.66
C ASP A 52 11.57 -11.37 -5.76
N LEU A 53 12.71 -11.97 -5.40
CA LEU A 53 13.52 -12.76 -6.34
C LEU A 53 12.78 -13.99 -6.93
N GLY A 54 11.68 -14.40 -6.30
CA GLY A 54 10.80 -15.47 -6.79
C GLY A 54 9.69 -14.98 -7.72
N GLY A 55 9.65 -13.68 -8.04
CA GLY A 55 8.62 -13.08 -8.89
C GLY A 55 7.29 -12.84 -8.19
N ILE A 56 7.21 -12.98 -6.86
CA ILE A 56 5.99 -12.74 -6.10
C ILE A 56 5.94 -11.28 -5.71
N VAL A 57 4.84 -10.58 -6.03
CA VAL A 57 4.65 -9.19 -5.57
C VAL A 57 4.61 -9.15 -4.04
N ARG A 58 5.56 -8.42 -3.45
CA ARG A 58 5.72 -8.28 -2.00
C ARG A 58 5.65 -6.85 -1.53
N CYS A 59 5.96 -5.85 -2.35
CA CYS A 59 5.98 -4.46 -1.89
C CYS A 59 5.16 -3.57 -2.80
N LEU A 60 4.36 -2.69 -2.19
CA LEU A 60 3.64 -1.62 -2.88
C LEU A 60 4.31 -0.29 -2.58
N THR A 61 4.53 0.52 -3.61
CA THR A 61 4.84 1.94 -3.44
C THR A 61 3.54 2.73 -3.39
N LEU A 62 3.39 3.57 -2.37
CA LEU A 62 2.22 4.40 -2.13
C LEU A 62 2.58 5.88 -2.15
N SER A 63 1.71 6.70 -2.71
CA SER A 63 1.76 8.17 -2.58
C SER A 63 0.35 8.71 -2.32
N HIS A 64 0.24 10.00 -1.97
CA HIS A 64 -1.05 10.69 -2.00
C HIS A 64 -1.64 10.67 -3.42
N VAL A 65 -2.96 10.55 -3.52
CA VAL A 65 -3.66 10.75 -4.80
C VAL A 65 -3.38 12.18 -5.27
N SER A 66 -3.01 12.32 -6.55
CA SER A 66 -2.75 13.62 -7.18
C SER A 66 -4.03 14.31 -7.63
#